data_AF-A0AAU9JQD3-F1
#
_entry.id   AF-A0AAU9JQD3-F1
#
_cell.length_a   1.000
_cell.length_b   1.000
_cell.length_c   1.000
_cell.angle_alpha   90.00
_cell.angle_beta   90.00
_cell.angle_gamma   90.00
#
_symmetry.space_group_name_H-M   'P 1'
#
loop_
_entity.id
_entity.type
_entity.pdbx_description
1 polymer ?
#
loop_
_entity_poly.entity_id
_entity_poly.type
_entity_poly.pdbx_seq_one_letter_code
_entity_poly.pdbx_strand_id
1 'polypeptide(L)'
;MQPKIVIPGGCTKYLQPLDALVIANFKSKTTDFRIKFQTEQIERRSKRTGNLKALDRQQLINIASKAWDAAVSPQLVRKSFELTGSYGVNHPKIFSHQVNMKKLII
;
A
#
# COMPACT_ATOMS: atom_id res chain seq x y z
N MET A 1 -29.60 12.82 14.97
CA MET A 1 -28.99 12.32 13.73
C MET A 1 -27.48 12.39 13.90
N GLN A 2 -26.75 11.27 13.91
CA GLN A 2 -25.29 11.31 14.07
C GLN A 2 -24.64 11.76 12.75
N PRO A 3 -23.66 12.69 12.79
CA PRO A 3 -22.97 13.12 11.58
C PRO A 3 -22.23 11.95 10.95
N LYS A 4 -22.45 11.73 9.65
CA LYS A 4 -21.73 10.72 8.88
C LYS A 4 -20.31 11.24 8.63
N ILE A 5 -19.34 10.73 9.36
CA ILE A 5 -17.93 11.01 9.10
C ILE A 5 -17.56 10.32 7.80
N VAL A 6 -17.34 11.09 6.74
CA VAL A 6 -16.91 10.61 5.43
C VAL A 6 -15.43 10.93 5.26
N ILE A 7 -14.62 9.90 4.98
CA ILE A 7 -13.23 10.10 4.55
C ILE A 7 -13.27 10.56 3.09
N PRO A 8 -12.77 11.77 2.76
CA PRO A 8 -12.75 12.23 1.38
C PRO A 8 -11.87 11.32 0.53
N GLY A 9 -12.32 11.05 -0.70
CA GLY A 9 -11.59 10.22 -1.67
C GLY A 9 -10.17 10.76 -1.93
N GLY A 10 -9.20 9.86 -2.10
CA GLY A 10 -7.80 10.22 -2.36
C GLY A 10 -6.98 10.66 -1.14
N CYS A 11 -7.58 10.75 0.04
CA CYS A 11 -6.89 11.15 1.27
C CYS A 11 -6.42 9.99 2.14
N THR A 12 -6.72 8.74 1.79
CA THR A 12 -6.42 7.57 2.64
C THR A 12 -4.93 7.39 2.90
N LYS A 13 -4.06 7.67 1.91
CA LYS A 13 -2.59 7.71 2.06
C LYS A 13 -2.07 8.71 3.10
N TYR A 14 -2.89 9.63 3.59
CA TYR A 14 -2.52 10.62 4.61
C TYR A 14 -3.21 10.38 5.95
N LEU A 15 -4.41 9.80 5.90
CA LEU A 15 -5.29 9.66 7.07
C LEU A 15 -5.31 8.25 7.65
N GLN A 16 -5.04 7.22 6.83
CA GLN A 16 -5.09 5.83 7.24
C GLN A 16 -3.68 5.27 7.39
N PRO A 17 -3.26 4.88 8.61
CA PRO A 17 -1.90 4.40 8.87
C PRO A 17 -1.47 3.25 7.97
N LEU A 18 -2.43 2.39 7.61
CA LEU A 18 -2.19 1.26 6.72
C LEU A 18 -1.81 1.70 5.30
N ASP A 19 -2.50 2.70 4.75
CA ASP A 19 -2.25 3.20 3.39
C ASP A 19 -1.02 4.13 3.31
N ALA A 20 -0.69 4.82 4.41
CA ALA A 20 0.37 5.82 4.43
C ALA A 20 1.77 5.24 4.20
N LEU A 21 2.07 4.08 4.79
CA LEU A 21 3.39 3.44 4.67
C LEU A 21 3.34 1.93 4.47
N VAL A 22 2.43 1.24 5.16
CA VAL A 22 2.42 -0.22 5.23
C VAL A 22 2.07 -0.82 3.87
N ILE A 23 0.95 -0.40 3.27
CA ILE A 23 0.51 -0.89 1.95
C ILE A 23 1.45 -0.46 0.84
N ALA A 24 2.03 0.74 0.91
CA ALA A 24 3.00 1.19 -0.08
C ALA A 24 4.23 0.28 -0.12
N ASN A 25 4.82 -0.01 1.04
CA ASN A 25 5.97 -0.92 1.15
C ASN A 25 5.61 -2.36 0.78
N PHE A 26 4.45 -2.84 1.23
CA PHE A 26 3.96 -4.17 0.89
C PHE A 26 3.78 -4.35 -0.63
N LYS A 27 3.18 -3.37 -1.33
CA LYS A 27 3.02 -3.41 -2.80
C LYS A 27 4.36 -3.43 -3.52
N SER A 28 5.32 -2.62 -3.06
CA SER A 28 6.68 -2.62 -3.60
C SER A 28 7.33 -3.99 -3.46
N LYS A 29 7.34 -4.59 -2.26
CA LYS A 29 7.92 -5.92 -2.05
C LYS A 29 7.20 -7.02 -2.81
N THR A 30 5.88 -6.96 -2.89
CA THR A 30 5.09 -7.91 -3.70
C THR A 30 5.51 -7.85 -5.17
N THR A 31 5.78 -6.65 -5.69
CA THR A 31 6.27 -6.46 -7.06
C THR A 31 7.66 -7.05 -7.24
N ASP A 32 8.60 -6.78 -6.32
CA ASP A 32 9.96 -7.35 -6.35
C ASP A 32 9.93 -8.88 -6.37
N PHE A 33 9.18 -9.50 -5.45
CA PHE A 33 9.06 -10.96 -5.38
C PHE A 33 8.39 -11.56 -6.61
N ARG A 34 7.38 -10.89 -7.17
CA ARG A 34 6.73 -11.33 -8.40
C ARG A 34 7.69 -11.28 -9.58
N ILE A 35 8.44 -10.19 -9.75
CA ILE A 35 9.43 -10.04 -10.82
C ILE A 35 10.49 -11.14 -10.67
N LYS A 36 11.05 -11.32 -9.47
CA LYS A 36 12.03 -12.37 -9.20
C LYS A 36 11.52 -13.76 -9.56
N PHE A 37 10.29 -14.08 -9.15
CA PHE A 37 9.67 -15.36 -9.51
C PHE A 37 9.51 -15.51 -11.03
N GLN A 38 9.08 -14.47 -11.74
CA GLN A 38 8.97 -14.51 -13.19
C GLN A 38 10.32 -14.72 -13.87
N THR A 39 11.38 -14.03 -13.41
CA THR A 39 12.74 -14.20 -13.91
C THR A 39 13.24 -15.63 -13.69
N GLU A 40 13.09 -16.19 -12.48
CA GLU A 40 13.47 -17.57 -12.19
C GLU A 40 12.70 -18.59 -13.05
N GLN A 41 11.42 -18.34 -13.34
CA GLN A 41 10.64 -19.17 -14.25
C GLN A 41 11.14 -19.09 -15.69
N ILE A 42 11.52 -17.90 -16.16
CA ILE A 42 12.09 -17.68 -17.50
C ILE A 42 13.44 -18.42 -17.61
N GLU A 43 14.32 -18.27 -16.63
CA GLU A 43 15.63 -18.93 -16.61
C GLU A 43 15.51 -20.46 -16.61
N ARG A 44 14.62 -21.02 -15.77
CA ARG A 44 14.35 -22.47 -15.75
C ARG A 44 13.75 -22.98 -17.07
N ARG A 45 12.99 -22.15 -17.78
CA ARG A 45 12.34 -22.48 -19.06
C ARG A 45 13.14 -22.11 -20.30
N SER A 46 14.30 -21.46 -20.17
CA SER A 46 15.28 -21.39 -21.27
C SER A 46 15.66 -22.79 -21.81
N LYS A 47 15.27 -23.87 -21.10
CA LYS A 47 15.39 -25.27 -21.51
C LYS A 47 14.12 -25.93 -22.08
N ARG A 48 12.96 -25.24 -22.15
CA ARG A 48 11.68 -25.79 -22.71
C ARG A 48 10.82 -24.71 -23.38
N THR A 49 10.49 -24.92 -24.65
CA THR A 49 9.59 -24.10 -25.46
C THR A 49 8.17 -24.04 -24.88
N GLY A 50 7.63 -22.84 -24.64
CA GLY A 50 6.23 -22.62 -24.28
C GLY A 50 5.97 -21.38 -23.43
N ASN A 51 4.77 -20.79 -23.57
CA ASN A 51 4.34 -19.58 -22.86
C ASN A 51 4.42 -19.73 -21.33
N LEU A 52 4.81 -18.66 -20.63
CA LEU A 52 4.77 -18.59 -19.17
C LEU A 52 3.35 -18.90 -18.67
N LYS A 53 3.24 -19.87 -17.75
CA LYS A 53 1.96 -20.17 -17.11
C LYS A 53 1.65 -19.05 -16.11
N ALA A 54 0.38 -18.68 -16.00
CA ALA A 54 -0.09 -17.80 -14.95
C ALA A 54 0.26 -18.38 -13.57
N LEU A 55 0.47 -17.49 -12.59
CA LEU A 55 0.65 -17.86 -11.20
C LEU A 55 -0.61 -18.54 -10.68
N ASP A 56 -0.47 -19.69 -10.04
CA ASP A 56 -1.59 -20.30 -9.32
C ASP A 56 -1.92 -19.52 -8.03
N ARG A 57 -3.09 -19.80 -7.46
CA ARG A 57 -3.55 -19.13 -6.23
C ARG A 57 -2.58 -19.30 -5.06
N GLN A 58 -1.99 -20.49 -4.89
CA GLN A 58 -1.09 -20.76 -3.78
C GLN A 58 0.23 -20.01 -3.94
N GLN A 59 0.73 -19.89 -5.17
CA GLN A 59 1.91 -19.09 -5.50
C GLN A 59 1.67 -17.61 -5.20
N LEU A 60 0.50 -17.08 -5.54
CA LEU A 60 0.13 -15.71 -5.19
C LEU A 60 0.09 -15.49 -3.68
N ILE A 61 -0.51 -16.42 -2.92
CA ILE A 61 -0.56 -16.36 -1.45
C ILE A 61 0.87 -16.40 -0.89
N ASN A 62 1.70 -17.31 -1.35
CA ASN A 62 3.08 -17.44 -0.88
C ASN A 62 3.92 -16.18 -1.16
N ILE A 63 3.73 -15.55 -2.33
CA ILE A 63 4.39 -14.27 -2.65
C ILE A 63 3.89 -13.17 -1.72
N ALA A 64 2.57 -13.07 -1.51
CA ALA A 64 1.99 -12.08 -0.62
C ALA A 64 2.47 -12.25 0.83
N SER A 65 2.48 -13.48 1.36
CA SER A 65 3.00 -13.75 2.71
C SER A 65 4.47 -13.35 2.85
N LYS A 66 5.33 -13.76 1.92
CA LYS A 66 6.75 -13.37 1.92
C LYS A 66 6.95 -11.86 1.82
N ALA A 67 6.16 -11.20 0.98
CA ALA A 67 6.21 -9.75 0.83
C ALA A 67 5.77 -9.05 2.10
N TRP A 68 4.74 -9.57 2.79
CA TRP A 68 4.27 -9.04 4.07
C TRP A 68 5.35 -9.13 5.13
N ASP A 69 5.92 -10.32 5.34
CA ASP A 69 6.96 -10.56 6.34
C ASP A 69 8.21 -9.71 6.09
N ALA A 70 8.56 -9.49 4.82
CA ALA A 70 9.70 -8.67 4.44
C ALA A 70 9.42 -7.15 4.48
N ALA A 71 8.18 -6.73 4.30
CA ALA A 71 7.81 -5.31 4.21
C ALA A 71 7.34 -4.72 5.54
N VAL A 72 6.70 -5.52 6.39
CA VAL A 72 5.94 -5.03 7.54
C VAL A 72 6.65 -5.38 8.83
N SER A 73 7.39 -4.41 9.37
CA SER A 73 7.95 -4.50 10.72
C SER A 73 7.07 -3.77 11.74
N PRO A 74 7.10 -4.16 13.03
CA PRO A 74 6.42 -3.42 14.10
C PRO A 74 6.81 -1.93 14.14
N GLN A 75 8.06 -1.61 13.82
CA GLN A 75 8.56 -0.24 13.75
C GLN A 75 7.92 0.54 12.58
N LEU A 76 7.72 -0.10 11.43
CA LEU A 76 7.03 0.52 10.30
C LEU A 76 5.58 0.82 10.62
N VAL A 77 4.89 -0.12 11.28
CA VAL A 77 3.51 0.07 11.73
C VAL A 77 3.43 1.24 12.71
N ARG A 78 4.30 1.26 13.73
CA ARG A 78 4.37 2.37 14.68
C ARG A 78 4.60 3.72 13.97
N LYS A 79 5.56 3.77 13.05
CA LYS A 79 5.86 4.98 12.26
C LYS A 79 4.66 5.42 11.42
N SER A 80 3.87 4.48 10.90
CA SER A 80 2.70 4.82 10.11
C SER A 80 1.61 5.48 10.97
N PHE A 81 1.40 5.00 12.20
CA PHE A 81 0.54 5.65 13.19
C PHE A 81 1.08 7.01 13.62
N GLU A 82 2.39 7.15 13.86
CA GLU A 82 3.00 8.44 14.18
C GLU A 82 2.80 9.46 13.07
N LEU A 83 2.97 9.06 11.81
CA LEU A 83 2.65 9.89 10.66
C LEU A 83 1.16 10.28 10.71
N THR A 84 0.25 9.31 10.60
CA THR A 84 -1.21 9.59 10.50
C THR A 84 -1.82 10.28 11.73
N GLY A 85 -1.27 10.05 12.92
CA GLY A 85 -1.73 10.63 14.19
C GLY A 85 -1.12 12.00 14.51
N SER A 86 0.12 12.27 14.08
CA SER A 86 0.77 13.58 14.28
C SER A 86 0.31 14.63 13.25
N TYR A 87 -0.35 14.21 12.16
CA TYR A 87 -0.98 15.11 11.19
C TYR A 87 -2.14 15.95 11.76
N GLY A 88 -2.51 15.76 13.02
CA GLY A 88 -3.38 16.68 13.77
C GLY A 88 -2.74 18.01 14.14
N VAL A 89 -1.40 18.17 14.06
CA VAL A 89 -0.73 19.36 14.65
C VAL A 89 0.16 20.15 13.68
N ASN A 90 0.85 19.58 12.68
CA ASN A 90 1.95 20.34 12.01
C ASN A 90 2.20 20.11 10.51
N HIS A 91 1.20 19.80 9.66
CA HIS A 91 1.46 19.64 8.21
C HIS A 91 0.61 20.58 7.32
N PRO A 92 1.22 21.64 6.74
CA PRO A 92 0.49 22.68 6.00
C PRO A 92 -0.15 22.21 4.68
N LYS A 93 0.19 21.01 4.17
CA LYS A 93 -0.34 20.49 2.90
C LYS A 93 -1.74 19.86 2.98
N ILE A 94 -2.20 19.45 4.16
CA ILE A 94 -3.58 18.93 4.33
C ILE A 94 -4.56 20.11 4.40
N PHE A 95 -4.15 21.21 5.05
CA PHE A 95 -4.96 22.43 5.12
C PHE A 95 -5.07 23.15 3.78
N SER A 96 -4.06 23.12 2.90
CA SER A 96 -4.18 23.78 1.59
C SER A 96 -5.18 23.11 0.63
N HIS A 97 -5.46 21.80 0.80
CA HIS A 97 -6.54 21.13 0.06
C HIS A 97 -7.90 21.17 0.78
N GLN A 98 -7.93 21.41 2.09
CA GLN A 98 -9.18 21.60 2.84
C GLN A 98 -9.71 23.04 2.85
N VAL A 99 -8.89 24.05 2.50
CA VAL A 99 -9.33 25.45 2.39
C VAL A 99 -10.42 25.65 1.33
N ASN A 100 -10.64 24.70 0.42
CA ASN A 100 -11.71 24.79 -0.58
C ASN A 100 -13.04 24.10 -0.20
N MET A 101 -13.17 23.53 1.01
CA MET A 101 -14.46 22.98 1.49
C MET A 101 -15.31 23.97 2.29
N LYS A 102 -14.81 25.19 2.57
CA LYS A 102 -15.62 26.26 3.18
C LYS A 102 -16.60 26.95 2.19
N LYS A 103 -16.69 26.48 0.94
CA LYS A 103 -17.66 26.98 -0.06
C LYS A 103 -18.87 26.06 -0.29
N LEU A 104 -19.02 24.98 0.48
CA LEU A 104 -20.12 24.03 0.29
C LEU A 104 -20.98 23.87 1.55
N ILE A 105 -21.40 25.00 2.12
CA ILE A 105 -22.57 25.06 3.02
C ILE A 105 -23.36 26.30 2.55
N ILE A 106 -24.34 26.06 1.67
CA ILE A 106 -25.53 26.90 1.52
C ILE A 106 -26.63 26.16 2.28
#